data_AF-A0A8S3GX90-F1
#
_entry.id   AF-A0A8S3GX90-F1
#
_cell.length_a   1.000
_cell.length_b   1.000
_cell.length_c   1.000
_cell.angle_alpha   90.00
_cell.angle_beta   90.00
_cell.angle_gamma   90.00
#
_symmetry.space_group_name_H-M   'P 1'
#
loop_
_entity.id
_entity.type
_entity.pdbx_description
1 polymer ?
#
loop_
_entity_poly.entity_id
_entity_poly.type
_entity_poly.pdbx_seq_one_letter_code
_entity_poly.pdbx_strand_id
1 'polypeptide(L)' 'MQSAQKLISQMNCVVELSQQMRTEDLRYLELLNRLRGGQSTTEDYQLLCTRIVGNSKLQASLRQKPWNEV' A
#
# COMPACT_ATOMS: atom_id res chain seq x y z
N MET A 1 13.88 28.18 -25.71
CA MET A 1 12.64 27.37 -25.84
C MET A 1 12.87 25.86 -25.74
N GLN A 2 13.96 25.29 -26.28
CA GLN A 2 14.23 23.83 -26.18
C GLN A 2 14.33 23.29 -24.74
N SER A 3 14.85 24.07 -23.81
CA SER A 3 15.02 23.66 -22.40
C SER A 3 13.69 23.43 -21.68
N ALA A 4 12.68 24.26 -21.95
CA ALA A 4 11.35 24.14 -21.34
C ALA A 4 10.59 22.91 -21.85
N GLN A 5 10.67 22.63 -23.16
CA GLN A 5 10.06 21.43 -23.76
C GLN A 5 10.66 20.13 -23.21
N LYS A 6 11.97 20.11 -22.96
CA LYS A 6 12.67 18.93 -22.40
C LYS A 6 12.21 18.64 -20.97
N LEU A 7 12.03 19.69 -20.15
CA LEU A 7 11.50 19.57 -18.79
C LEU A 7 10.05 19.07 -18.78
N ILE A 8 9.20 19.62 -19.65
CA ILE A 8 7.79 19.20 -19.75
C ILE A 8 7.69 17.71 -20.15
N SER A 9 8.53 17.25 -21.08
CA SER A 9 8.58 15.84 -21.47
C SER A 9 9.01 14.93 -20.32
N GLN A 10 10.00 15.34 -19.51
CA GLN A 10 10.43 14.59 -18.33
C GLN A 10 9.36 14.56 -17.22
N MET A 11 8.64 15.66 -17.00
CA MET A 11 7.54 15.72 -16.03
C MET A 11 6.34 14.87 -16.46
N ASN A 12 6.08 14.77 -17.76
CA ASN A 12 5.00 13.96 -18.32
C ASN A 12 5.41 12.49 -18.55
N CYS A 13 6.62 12.11 -18.14
CA CYS A 13 7.06 10.73 -18.23
C CYS A 13 6.31 9.89 -17.20
N VAL A 14 5.54 8.93 -17.68
CA VAL A 14 4.90 7.94 -16.82
C VAL A 14 5.94 6.88 -16.47
N VAL A 15 6.18 6.70 -15.17
CA VAL A 15 7.11 5.68 -14.66
C VAL A 15 6.33 4.69 -13.81
N GLU A 16 6.49 3.41 -14.08
CA GLU A 16 5.92 2.35 -13.27
C GLU A 16 6.86 2.03 -12.10
N LEU A 17 6.34 2.15 -10.88
CA LEU A 17 7.04 1.73 -9.66
C LEU A 17 6.63 0.30 -9.32
N SER A 18 7.57 -0.63 -9.38
CA SER A 18 7.33 -2.06 -9.15
C SER A 18 7.41 -2.46 -7.67
N GLN A 19 8.13 -1.70 -6.85
CA GLN A 19 8.39 -2.04 -5.44
C GLN A 19 7.46 -1.30 -4.48
N GLN A 20 6.83 -2.03 -3.56
CA GLN A 20 6.00 -1.47 -2.51
C GLN A 20 6.79 -1.28 -1.20
N MET A 21 6.91 -0.03 -0.75
CA MET A 21 7.72 0.34 0.42
C MET A 21 6.97 0.27 1.77
N ARG A 22 5.65 0.03 1.75
CA ARG A 22 4.82 0.09 2.97
C ARG A 22 5.03 -1.11 3.91
N THR A 23 5.55 -2.23 3.41
CA THR A 23 5.69 -3.47 4.17
C THR A 23 6.80 -4.33 3.60
N GLU A 24 7.52 -5.01 4.48
CA GLU A 24 8.57 -5.97 4.13
C GLU A 24 8.07 -7.42 4.21
N ASP A 25 6.83 -7.64 4.63
CA ASP A 25 6.21 -8.97 4.71
C ASP A 25 5.87 -9.48 3.31
N LEU A 26 6.70 -10.41 2.82
CA LEU A 26 6.58 -11.01 1.49
C LEU A 26 5.20 -11.64 1.25
N ARG A 27 4.62 -12.34 2.23
CA ARG A 27 3.32 -12.98 2.08
C ARG A 27 2.21 -11.95 1.91
N TYR A 28 2.32 -10.84 2.63
CA TYR A 28 1.37 -9.74 2.52
C TYR A 28 1.54 -8.97 1.21
N LEU A 29 2.78 -8.78 0.72
CA LEU A 29 3.04 -8.19 -0.59
C LEU A 29 2.42 -8.99 -1.73
N GLU A 30 2.59 -10.31 -1.73
CA GLU A 30 2.00 -11.21 -2.72
C GLU A 30 0.47 -11.13 -2.73
N LEU A 31 -0.15 -11.12 -1.54
CA LEU A 31 -1.59 -10.92 -1.40
C LEU A 31 -2.02 -9.58 -2.02
N LEU A 32 -1.32 -8.48 -1.73
CA LEU A 32 -1.69 -7.16 -2.24
C LEU A 32 -1.56 -7.07 -3.76
N ASN A 33 -0.56 -7.75 -4.35
CA ASN A 33 -0.41 -7.84 -5.79
C ASN A 33 -1.55 -8.66 -6.43
N ARG A 34 -1.95 -9.80 -5.84
CA ARG A 34 -3.12 -10.56 -6.30
C ARG A 34 -4.41 -9.75 -6.17
N LEU A 35 -4.60 -9.06 -5.06
CA LEU A 35 -5.76 -8.19 -4.82
C LEU A 35 -5.85 -7.06 -5.86
N ARG A 36 -4.72 -6.42 -6.20
CA ARG A 36 -4.65 -5.41 -7.27
C ARG A 36 -5.12 -5.97 -8.62
N GLY A 37 -4.80 -7.24 -8.90
CA GLY A 37 -5.21 -7.94 -10.12
C GLY A 37 -6.60 -8.58 -10.07
N GLY A 38 -7.33 -8.50 -8.96
CA GLY A 38 -8.62 -9.18 -8.78
C GLY A 38 -8.51 -10.71 -8.68
N GLN A 39 -7.33 -11.23 -8.33
CA GLN A 39 -7.00 -12.67 -8.27
C GLN A 39 -6.90 -13.18 -6.83
N SER A 40 -7.63 -12.56 -5.91
CA SER A 40 -7.57 -12.95 -4.50
C SER A 40 -8.16 -14.33 -4.24
N THR A 41 -7.53 -15.07 -3.34
CA THR A 41 -8.02 -16.38 -2.90
C THR A 41 -8.72 -16.32 -1.54
N THR A 42 -9.30 -17.43 -1.11
CA THR A 42 -9.88 -17.57 0.24
C THR A 42 -8.81 -17.38 1.33
N GLU A 43 -7.59 -17.85 1.08
CA GLU A 43 -6.45 -17.70 1.99
C GLU A 43 -6.02 -16.23 2.09
N ASP A 44 -6.08 -15.49 0.99
CA ASP A 44 -5.83 -14.05 0.99
C ASP A 44 -6.85 -13.32 1.87
N TYR A 45 -8.13 -13.67 1.77
CA TYR A 45 -9.17 -13.11 2.63
C TYR A 45 -8.88 -13.38 4.11
N GLN A 46 -8.54 -14.61 4.47
CA GLN A 46 -8.19 -14.96 5.85
C GLN A 46 -6.97 -14.16 6.36
N LEU A 47 -5.93 -14.03 5.54
CA LEU A 47 -4.74 -13.24 5.88
C LEU A 47 -5.09 -11.76 6.05
N LEU A 48 -5.92 -11.18 5.17
CA LEU A 48 -6.45 -9.83 5.28
C LEU A 48 -7.19 -9.61 6.60
N CYS A 49 -8.04 -10.56 7.00
CA CYS A 49 -8.76 -10.48 8.27
C CYS A 49 -7.81 -10.35 9.47
N THR A 50 -6.65 -11.03 9.47
CA THR A 50 -5.66 -10.90 10.56
C THR A 50 -5.04 -9.49 10.66
N ARG A 51 -5.03 -8.75 9.55
CA ARG A 51 -4.39 -7.42 9.46
C ARG A 51 -5.39 -6.26 9.63
N ILE A 52 -6.60 -6.38 9.05
CA ILE A 52 -7.63 -5.32 9.08
C ILE A 52 -8.48 -5.39 10.33
N VAL A 53 -8.98 -6.58 10.68
CA VAL A 53 -9.81 -6.75 11.89
C VAL A 53 -8.94 -6.60 13.15
N GLY A 54 -7.63 -6.73 12.97
CA GLY A 54 -6.63 -6.57 14.00
C GLY A 54 -6.54 -7.79 14.89
N ASN A 55 -5.33 -8.09 15.33
CA ASN A 55 -5.14 -8.89 16.54
C ASN A 55 -5.82 -8.14 17.70
N SER A 56 -6.40 -8.83 18.69
CA SER A 56 -7.13 -8.19 19.81
C SER A 56 -6.34 -7.10 20.55
N LYS A 57 -5.01 -7.09 20.38
CA LYS A 57 -4.07 -6.06 20.86
C LYS A 57 -4.12 -4.71 20.09
N LEU A 58 -4.58 -4.67 18.84
CA LEU A 58 -4.71 -3.44 18.03
C LEU A 58 -5.87 -2.54 18.46
N GLN A 59 -6.91 -3.10 19.10
CA GLN A 59 -7.98 -2.32 19.74
C GLN A 59 -7.43 -1.31 20.75
N ALA A 60 -6.33 -1.64 21.44
CA ALA A 60 -5.68 -0.72 22.36
C ALA A 60 -5.01 0.46 21.64
N SER A 61 -4.41 0.23 20.47
CA SER A 61 -3.75 1.26 19.66
C SER A 61 -4.76 2.19 18.96
N LEU A 62 -5.91 1.68 18.53
CA LEU A 62 -7.00 2.47 17.94
C LEU A 62 -7.76 3.33 18.98
N ARG A 63 -7.63 3.03 20.28
CA ARG A 63 -8.17 3.82 21.39
C ARG A 63 -7.17 4.81 21.97
N GLN A 64 -5.91 4.78 21.53
CA GLN A 64 -4.96 5.83 21.88
C GLN A 64 -5.33 7.09 21.09
N LYS A 65 -5.16 8.26 21.74
CA LYS A 65 -5.49 9.57 21.16
C LYS A 65 -4.97 9.67 19.72
N PRO A 66 -5.78 10.21 18.78
CA PRO A 66 -5.32 10.40 17.42
C PRO A 66 -4.01 11.19 17.42
N TRP A 67 -3.07 10.78 16.56
CA TRP A 67 -1.74 11.39 16.43
C TRP A 67 -1.76 12.87 16.01
N ASN A 68 -2.95 13.39 15.72
CA ASN A 68 -3.16 14.72 15.17
C ASN A 68 -4.15 15.47 16.07
N GLU A 69 -3.69 15.94 17.24
CA GLU A 69 -4.24 17.17 17.81
C GLU A 69 -3.63 18.31 16.97
N VAL A 70 -4.39 18.83 16.01
CA VAL A 70 -4.10 20.07 15.27
C VAL A 70 -5.06 21.14 15.75
#